data_AF-A0A3M1SVS0-F1
#
_entry.id   AF-A0A3M1SVS0-F1
#
_cell.length_a   1.000
_cell.length_b   1.000
_cell.length_c   1.000
_cell.angle_alpha   90.00
_cell.angle_beta   90.00
_cell.angle_gamma   90.00
#
_symmetry.space_group_name_H-M   'P 1'
#
loop_
_entity.id
_entity.type
_entity.pdbx_description
1 polymer ?
#
loop_
_entity_poly.entity_id
_entity_poly.type
_entity_poly.pdbx_seq_one_letter_code
_entity_poly.pdbx_strand_id
1 'polypeptide(L)'
;MGTIWELDFYSRPILDENGKKLWEVAICESPLTTGRSPDSLFRYAQYCPSTTVNSVWLSEALTKAMAEAPAPPTKVRFFRRQMNNMITKACKDLG
;
A
#
# COMPACT_ATOMS: atom_id res chain seq x y z
N MET A 1 -6.70 17.65 10.33
CA MET A 1 -6.01 17.63 9.02
C MET A 1 -5.49 16.21 8.84
N GLY A 2 -6.00 15.45 7.87
CA GLY A 2 -5.74 14.00 7.78
C GLY A 2 -4.42 13.65 7.12
N THR A 3 -3.93 12.43 7.36
CA THR A 3 -2.75 11.90 6.70
C THR A 3 -3.10 11.45 5.28
N ILE A 4 -2.13 11.53 4.36
CA ILE A 4 -2.25 11.04 2.99
C ILE A 4 -1.23 9.91 2.84
N TRP A 5 -1.67 8.78 2.33
CA TRP A 5 -0.78 7.67 1.98
C TRP A 5 -0.50 7.65 0.49
N GLU A 6 0.72 7.24 0.15
CA GLU A 6 1.18 6.93 -1.19
C GLU A 6 1.41 5.42 -1.25
N LEU A 7 0.70 4.75 -2.15
CA LEU A 7 0.68 3.31 -2.29
C LEU A 7 1.25 2.90 -3.66
N ASP A 8 2.20 1.97 -3.64
CA ASP A 8 2.57 1.18 -4.82
C ASP A 8 2.31 -0.31 -4.54
N PHE A 9 1.83 -1.02 -5.55
CA PHE A 9 1.61 -2.46 -5.47
C PHE A 9 2.05 -3.11 -6.78
N TYR A 10 3.17 -3.84 -6.72
CA TYR A 10 3.91 -4.22 -7.92
C TYR A 10 4.70 -5.51 -7.73
N SER A 11 5.04 -6.17 -8.85
CA SER A 11 5.95 -7.31 -8.86
C SER A 11 7.39 -6.84 -8.64
N ARG A 12 8.07 -7.44 -7.66
CA ARG A 12 9.49 -7.28 -7.41
C ARG A 12 10.30 -8.18 -8.36
N PRO A 13 11.55 -7.83 -8.70
CA PRO A 13 12.45 -8.69 -9.49
C PRO A 13 13.07 -9.80 -8.64
N ILE A 14 12.26 -10.44 -7.79
CA ILE A 14 12.64 -11.55 -6.91
C ILE A 14 11.64 -12.68 -7.12
N LEU A 15 12.11 -13.93 -7.02
CA LEU A 15 11.29 -15.11 -7.21
C LEU A 15 11.00 -15.77 -5.86
N ASP A 16 9.81 -16.34 -5.73
CA ASP A 16 9.47 -17.24 -4.64
C ASP A 16 10.07 -18.64 -4.87
N GLU A 17 9.84 -19.55 -3.93
CA GLU A 17 10.30 -20.95 -3.98
C GLU A 17 9.79 -21.72 -5.22
N ASN A 18 8.71 -21.25 -5.85
CA ASN A 18 8.11 -21.85 -7.04
C ASN A 18 8.55 -21.15 -8.33
N GLY A 19 9.53 -20.24 -8.28
CA GLY A 19 10.03 -19.50 -9.43
C GLY A 19 9.07 -18.42 -9.94
N LYS A 20 8.07 -18.01 -9.16
CA LYS A 20 7.12 -16.94 -9.53
C LYS A 20 7.56 -15.61 -8.96
N LYS A 21 7.27 -14.52 -9.68
CA LYS A 21 7.58 -13.15 -9.21
C LYS A 21 6.83 -12.84 -7.92
N LEU A 22 7.55 -12.43 -6.89
CA LEU A 22 6.92 -11.94 -5.66
C LEU A 22 6.34 -10.55 -5.89
N TRP A 23 5.18 -10.27 -5.31
CA TRP A 23 4.59 -8.94 -5.29
C TRP A 23 4.81 -8.28 -3.94
N GLU A 24 4.77 -6.96 -3.92
CA GLU A 24 4.93 -6.18 -2.69
C GLU A 24 3.97 -4.99 -2.74
N VAL A 25 3.21 -4.81 -1.67
CA VAL A 25 2.55 -3.53 -1.38
C VAL A 25 3.50 -2.69 -0.53
N ALA A 26 3.74 -1.46 -0.97
CA ALA A 26 4.55 -0.47 -0.27
C ALA A 26 3.69 0.78 -0.05
N ILE A 27 3.68 1.27 1.19
CA ILE A 27 2.89 2.40 1.63
C ILE A 27 3.79 3.37 2.38
N CYS A 28 3.73 4.65 2.01
CA CYS A 28 4.40 5.74 2.72
C CYS A 28 3.40 6.84 3.05
N GLU A 29 3.53 7.44 4.22
CA GLU A 29 2.84 8.69 4.52
C GLU A 29 3.50 9.85 3.76
N SER A 30 2.68 10.66 3.09
CA SER A 30 3.13 11.82 2.32
C SER A 30 3.44 12.99 3.27
N PRO A 31 4.62 13.63 3.20
CA PRO A 31 4.93 14.81 3.99
C PRO A 31 4.07 16.00 3.52
N LEU A 32 3.17 16.49 4.38
CA LEU A 32 2.31 17.63 4.06
C LEU A 32 2.97 18.99 4.35
N THR A 33 4.09 19.01 5.06
CA THR A 33 4.87 20.20 5.40
C THR A 33 6.36 19.94 5.18
N THR A 34 7.10 20.99 4.85
CA THR A 34 8.54 20.90 4.51
C THR A 34 9.45 20.62 5.72
N GLY A 35 8.95 20.82 6.95
CA GLY A 35 9.71 20.59 8.18
C GLY A 35 9.61 19.19 8.76
N ARG A 36 8.81 18.29 8.17
CA ARG A 36 8.62 16.94 8.70
C ARG A 36 9.74 16.02 8.21
N SER A 37 10.47 15.42 9.16
CA SER A 37 11.50 14.44 8.82
C SER A 37 10.88 13.19 8.19
N PRO A 38 11.44 12.67 7.07
CA PRO A 38 11.02 11.41 6.48
C PRO A 38 11.02 10.23 7.45
N ASP A 39 11.88 10.26 8.47
CA ASP A 39 11.97 9.18 9.46
C ASP A 39 10.79 9.11 10.42
N SER A 40 10.06 10.22 10.56
CA SER A 40 8.84 10.32 11.37
C SER A 40 7.55 9.95 10.60
N LEU A 41 7.66 9.61 9.31
CA LEU A 41 6.53 9.26 8.47
C LEU A 41 6.24 7.76 8.59
N PHE A 42 4.95 7.42 8.65
CA PHE A 42 4.54 6.02 8.63
C PHE A 42 4.98 5.35 7.32
N ARG A 43 5.49 4.12 7.44
CA ARG A 43 5.96 3.29 6.34
C ARG A 43 5.51 1.86 6.59
N TYR A 44 4.98 1.21 5.56
CA TYR A 44 4.54 -0.17 5.61
C TYR A 44 4.91 -0.89 4.32
N ALA A 45 5.39 -2.13 4.44
CA ALA A 45 5.66 -2.98 3.30
C ALA A 45 5.27 -4.42 3.62
N GLN A 46 4.62 -5.09 2.67
CA GLN A 46 4.22 -6.48 2.82
C GLN A 46 4.32 -7.24 1.49
N TYR A 47 4.93 -8.42 1.53
CA TYR A 47 4.96 -9.31 0.38
C TYR A 47 3.63 -10.01 0.13
N CYS A 48 3.31 -10.20 -1.14
CA CYS A 48 2.14 -10.87 -1.66
C CYS A 48 2.58 -11.95 -2.67
N PRO A 49 2.16 -13.21 -2.51
CA PRO A 49 2.33 -14.22 -3.55
C PRO A 49 1.64 -13.81 -4.85
N SER A 50 2.23 -14.17 -6.00
CA SER A 50 1.68 -13.78 -7.32
C SER A 50 0.26 -14.30 -7.58
N THR A 51 -0.15 -15.37 -6.89
CA THR A 51 -1.46 -16.02 -7.04
C THR A 51 -2.58 -15.29 -6.29
N THR A 52 -2.23 -14.40 -5.34
CA THR A 52 -3.19 -13.70 -4.47
C THR A 52 -3.24 -12.20 -4.74
N VAL A 53 -2.67 -11.73 -5.85
CA VAL A 53 -2.67 -10.31 -6.24
C VAL A 53 -4.06 -9.91 -6.70
N ASN A 54 -4.87 -9.39 -5.78
CA ASN A 54 -6.21 -8.92 -6.05
C ASN A 54 -6.63 -7.84 -5.03
N SER A 55 -7.84 -7.31 -5.20
CA SER A 55 -8.40 -6.26 -4.33
C SER A 55 -8.68 -6.74 -2.91
N VAL A 56 -9.10 -8.00 -2.73
CA VAL A 56 -9.39 -8.56 -1.40
C VAL A 56 -8.13 -8.62 -0.55
N TRP A 57 -7.05 -9.18 -1.10
CA TRP A 57 -5.76 -9.22 -0.41
C TRP A 57 -5.23 -7.82 -0.11
N LEU A 58 -5.39 -6.87 -1.05
CA LEU A 58 -4.97 -5.50 -0.85
C LEU A 58 -5.76 -4.81 0.27
N SER A 59 -7.07 -5.04 0.38
CA SER A 59 -7.91 -4.52 1.48
C SER A 59 -7.48 -5.07 2.84
N GLU A 60 -7.11 -6.36 2.91
CA GLU A 60 -6.56 -6.96 4.13
C GLU A 60 -5.20 -6.33 4.51
N ALA A 61 -4.31 -6.13 3.53
CA ALA A 61 -3.02 -5.49 3.75
C ALA A 61 -3.17 -4.03 4.21
N LEU A 62 -4.12 -3.28 3.61
CA LEU A 62 -4.46 -1.93 4.04
C LEU A 62 -5.03 -1.91 5.46
N THR A 63 -5.88 -2.87 5.83
CA THR A 63 -6.40 -3.01 7.20
C THR A 63 -5.28 -3.22 8.21
N LYS A 64 -4.31 -4.08 7.89
CA LYS A 64 -3.11 -4.29 8.73
C LYS A 64 -2.29 -3.01 8.87
N ALA A 65 -2.02 -2.33 7.75
CA ALA A 65 -1.29 -1.07 7.77
C ALA A 65 -2.03 0.00 8.62
N MET A 66 -3.36 0.07 8.56
CA MET A 66 -4.14 1.00 9.38
C MET A 66 -4.11 0.66 10.87
N ALA A 67 -3.97 -0.62 11.22
CA ALA A 67 -3.82 -1.06 12.60
C ALA A 67 -2.42 -0.73 13.17
N GLU A 68 -1.39 -0.68 12.33
CA GLU A 68 -0.02 -0.30 12.72
C GLU A 68 0.21 1.22 12.73
N ALA A 69 -0.57 1.95 11.94
CA ALA A 69 -0.45 3.40 11.84
C ALA A 69 -1.06 4.12 13.06
N PRO A 70 -0.51 5.29 13.46
CA PRO A 70 -1.11 6.09 14.54
C PRO A 70 -2.55 6.54 14.27
N ALA A 71 -2.90 6.67 12.98
CA ALA A 71 -4.24 6.99 12.51
C ALA A 71 -4.42 6.49 11.07
N PRO A 72 -5.65 6.11 10.67
CA PRO A 72 -5.95 5.75 9.29
C PRO A 72 -5.79 6.95 8.35
N PRO A 73 -5.46 6.71 7.07
CA PRO A 73 -5.33 7.78 6.09
C PRO A 73 -6.69 8.37 5.73
N THR A 74 -6.69 9.64 5.36
CA THR A 74 -7.86 10.30 4.76
C THR A 74 -7.89 10.20 3.25
N LYS A 75 -6.76 9.85 2.64
CA LYS A 75 -6.63 9.70 1.19
C LYS A 75 -5.48 8.76 0.89
N VAL A 76 -5.70 7.89 -0.09
CA VAL A 76 -4.66 7.06 -0.70
C VAL A 76 -4.41 7.56 -2.12
N ARG A 77 -3.16 7.88 -2.43
CA ARG A 77 -2.65 8.18 -3.76
C ARG A 77 -1.87 6.98 -4.26
N PHE A 78 -1.88 6.76 -5.57
CA PHE A 78 -1.12 5.69 -6.20
C PHE A 78 -0.66 6.13 -7.59
N PHE A 79 0.47 5.62 -8.04
CA PHE A 79 1.12 6.08 -9.28
C PHE A 79 0.78 5.21 -10.49
N ARG A 80 0.57 3.90 -10.28
CA ARG A 80 0.37 2.94 -11.37
C ARG A 80 -1.06 2.96 -11.89
N ARG A 81 -1.26 3.58 -13.06
CA ARG A 81 -2.57 3.59 -13.75
C ARG A 81 -3.17 2.20 -13.96
N GLN A 82 -2.35 1.20 -14.28
CA GLN A 82 -2.82 -0.19 -14.48
C GLN A 82 -3.48 -0.78 -13.23
N MET A 83 -3.10 -0.29 -12.04
CA MET A 83 -3.62 -0.76 -10.76
C MET A 83 -4.87 0.00 -10.30
N ASN A 84 -5.34 0.99 -11.06
CA ASN A 84 -6.41 1.91 -10.63
C ASN A 84 -7.68 1.16 -10.22
N ASN A 85 -8.20 0.27 -11.06
CA ASN A 85 -9.44 -0.45 -10.76
C ASN A 85 -9.33 -1.27 -9.47
N MET A 86 -8.19 -1.94 -9.29
CA MET A 86 -7.97 -2.82 -8.15
C MET A 86 -7.74 -2.06 -6.85
N ILE A 87 -6.90 -1.01 -6.87
CA ILE A 87 -6.62 -0.17 -5.68
C ILE A 87 -7.88 0.61 -5.30
N THR A 88 -8.58 1.19 -6.28
CA THR A 88 -9.82 1.94 -6.02
C THR A 88 -10.89 1.04 -5.41
N LYS A 89 -11.05 -0.19 -5.92
CA LYS A 89 -11.96 -1.17 -5.33
C LYS A 89 -11.56 -1.50 -3.89
N ALA A 90 -10.30 -1.83 -3.65
CA ALA A 90 -9.81 -2.17 -2.32
C ALA A 90 -10.02 -1.04 -1.30
N CYS A 91 -9.84 0.23 -1.71
CA CYS A 91 -10.10 1.39 -0.86
C CYS A 91 -11.60 1.58 -0.60
N LYS A 92 -12.45 1.46 -1.63
CA LYS A 92 -13.91 1.61 -1.47
C LYS A 92 -14.51 0.58 -0.52
N ASP A 93 -13.99 -0.64 -0.53
CA ASP A 93 -14.45 -1.72 0.35
C ASP A 93 -14.10 -1.44 1.83
N LEU A 94 -13.17 -0.51 2.12
CA LEU A 94 -12.75 -0.11 3.46
C LEU A 94 -13.50 1.12 4.02
N GLY A 95 -14.28 1.83 3.18
CA GLY A 95 -14.99 3.06 3.53
C GLY A 95 -14.25 4.34 3.14
#